data_AF-A6GAA2-F1
#
_entry.id   AF-A6GAA2-F1
#
_cell.length_a   1.000
_cell.length_b   1.000
_cell.length_c   1.000
_cell.angle_alpha   90.00
_cell.angle_beta   90.00
_cell.angle_gamma   90.00
#
_symmetry.space_group_name_H-M   'P 1'
#
loop_
_entity.id
_entity.type
_entity.pdbx_description
1 polymer ?
#
loop_
_entity_poly.entity_id
_entity_poly.type
_entity_poly.pdbx_seq_one_letter_code
_entity_poly.pdbx_strand_id
1 'polypeptide(L)'
;MTARTLTIAALATLVVSPALSGCTAWMRDADFYAEELEALVETRTASVELCYDRYLEAEAEDAKGEVVVEFEVAEKTGALEKVSVVSADAPAPSGLAECVTAELDGLALDPPDANRAQATFTWNFAPGSRKKQAADPFGATKKGVLDCYSRHLAEVDREAQGTLTIDYAMNPETGTVSTIEVVADHTTAPEAVVQCATEALMASAIPADKVEERNAQGRRTFTLRFEPYQAPAPADG
;
A
#
# COMPACT_ATOMS: atom_id res chain seq x y z
N MET A 1 24.04 15.32 -87.87
CA MET A 1 25.10 14.69 -87.05
C MET A 1 25.68 15.75 -86.13
N THR A 2 25.35 15.70 -84.84
CA THR A 2 26.11 16.31 -83.75
C THR A 2 25.59 15.71 -82.44
N ALA A 3 26.41 14.86 -81.83
CA ALA A 3 26.14 14.25 -80.52
C ALA A 3 26.43 15.25 -79.41
N ARG A 4 25.63 15.25 -78.34
CA ARG A 4 26.00 15.81 -77.04
C ARG A 4 25.63 14.84 -75.93
N THR A 5 26.66 14.18 -75.43
CA THR A 5 26.74 13.48 -74.16
C THR A 5 26.52 14.47 -73.02
N LEU A 6 25.68 14.14 -72.04
CA LEU A 6 25.60 14.88 -70.79
C LEU A 6 25.43 13.92 -69.60
N THR A 7 26.23 14.26 -68.60
CA THR A 7 26.79 13.47 -67.53
C THR A 7 25.81 13.26 -66.37
N ILE A 8 25.92 12.10 -65.73
CA ILE A 8 25.18 11.64 -64.54
C ILE A 8 25.54 12.51 -63.32
N ALA A 9 24.55 12.89 -62.52
CA ALA A 9 24.74 13.29 -61.12
C ALA A 9 23.69 12.58 -60.25
N ALA A 10 24.12 11.51 -59.58
CA ALA A 10 23.33 10.76 -58.61
C ALA A 10 23.30 11.54 -57.28
N LEU A 11 22.11 11.99 -56.87
CA LEU A 11 21.88 12.70 -55.63
C LEU A 11 21.68 11.67 -54.50
N ALA A 12 22.72 11.48 -53.67
CA ALA A 12 22.65 10.62 -52.49
C ALA A 12 21.96 11.37 -51.33
N THR A 13 20.72 11.02 -51.02
CA THR A 13 19.99 11.50 -49.84
C THR A 13 20.51 10.81 -48.58
N LEU A 14 21.19 11.59 -47.74
CA LEU A 14 21.67 11.21 -46.41
C LEU A 14 20.46 11.09 -45.45
N VAL A 15 20.11 9.86 -45.05
CA VAL A 15 19.12 9.60 -44.01
C VAL A 15 19.81 9.75 -42.65
N VAL A 16 19.54 10.85 -41.94
CA VAL A 16 19.98 11.06 -40.56
C VAL A 16 18.91 10.48 -39.63
N SER A 17 19.21 9.32 -39.03
CA SER A 17 18.38 8.73 -37.97
C SER A 17 18.76 9.34 -36.61
N PRO A 18 17.85 10.02 -35.89
CA PRO A 18 18.07 10.34 -34.49
C PRO A 18 17.78 9.09 -33.64
N ALA A 19 18.75 8.18 -33.57
CA ALA A 19 18.80 7.19 -32.50
C ALA A 19 19.65 7.75 -31.36
N LEU A 20 19.34 7.33 -30.12
CA LEU A 20 19.93 7.73 -28.84
C LEU A 20 19.14 8.82 -28.07
N SER A 21 17.88 8.53 -27.73
CA SER A 21 17.34 8.97 -26.44
C SER A 21 18.22 8.36 -25.34
N GLY A 22 19.09 9.18 -24.78
CA GLY A 22 20.09 8.76 -23.80
C GLY A 22 19.43 8.17 -22.56
N CYS A 23 19.97 7.04 -22.10
CA CYS A 23 19.92 6.69 -20.69
C CYS A 23 20.67 7.80 -19.94
N THR A 24 19.99 8.86 -19.53
CA THR A 24 20.54 9.77 -18.53
C THR A 24 20.65 8.93 -17.26
N ALA A 25 21.87 8.53 -16.92
CA ALA A 25 22.14 7.99 -15.59
C ALA A 25 21.69 9.07 -14.61
N TRP A 26 20.57 8.83 -13.93
CA TRP A 26 20.13 9.68 -12.84
C TRP A 26 21.20 9.54 -11.76
N MET A 27 21.98 10.60 -11.62
CA MET A 27 22.98 10.75 -10.57
C MET A 27 22.41 11.84 -9.68
N ARG A 28 21.63 11.43 -8.68
CA ARG A 28 20.99 12.34 -7.75
C ARG A 28 22.05 12.90 -6.80
N ASP A 29 21.92 14.17 -6.42
CA ASP A 29 22.67 14.69 -5.28
C ASP A 29 22.10 14.11 -3.97
N ALA A 30 22.87 14.21 -2.89
CA ALA A 30 22.54 13.56 -1.62
C ALA A 30 21.24 14.08 -1.00
N ASP A 31 20.93 15.37 -1.17
CA ASP A 31 19.73 15.99 -0.60
C ASP A 31 18.48 15.51 -1.33
N PHE A 32 18.49 15.53 -2.67
CA PHE A 32 17.42 14.97 -3.49
C PHE A 32 17.21 13.47 -3.21
N TYR A 33 18.30 12.72 -3.00
CA TYR A 33 18.23 11.30 -2.68
C TYR A 33 17.57 11.04 -1.31
N ALA A 34 17.86 11.87 -0.31
CA ALA A 34 17.25 11.78 1.00
C ALA A 34 15.74 12.09 0.95
N GLU A 35 15.32 13.12 0.21
CA GLU A 35 13.91 13.48 0.05
C GLU A 35 13.10 12.36 -0.63
N GLU A 36 13.64 11.75 -1.69
CA GLU A 36 12.96 10.66 -2.40
C GLU A 36 12.88 9.37 -1.55
N LEU A 37 13.92 9.08 -0.77
CA LEU A 37 13.89 7.96 0.17
C LEU A 37 12.93 8.21 1.32
N GLU A 38 12.89 9.42 1.87
CA GLU A 38 11.92 9.81 2.88
C GLU A 38 10.51 9.62 2.32
N ALA A 39 10.21 10.16 1.13
CA ALA A 39 8.92 9.99 0.48
C ALA A 39 8.55 8.51 0.24
N LEU A 40 9.52 7.69 -0.18
CA LEU A 40 9.32 6.25 -0.37
C LEU A 40 8.97 5.55 0.95
N VAL A 41 9.72 5.82 2.01
CA VAL A 41 9.51 5.24 3.34
C VAL A 41 8.19 5.74 3.95
N GLU A 42 7.81 7.01 3.73
CA GLU A 42 6.54 7.59 4.16
C GLU A 42 5.32 6.87 3.55
N THR A 43 5.45 6.23 2.38
CA THR A 43 4.36 5.39 1.83
C THR A 43 4.00 4.21 2.74
N ARG A 44 4.88 3.84 3.67
CA ARG A 44 4.68 2.79 4.68
C ARG A 44 4.25 3.31 6.04
N THR A 45 4.09 4.62 6.23
CA THR A 45 3.71 5.19 7.54
C THR A 45 2.46 4.53 8.11
N ALA A 46 1.41 4.33 7.31
CA ALA A 46 0.18 3.69 7.77
C ALA A 46 0.39 2.23 8.23
N SER A 47 1.23 1.47 7.51
CA SER A 47 1.57 0.10 7.92
C SER A 47 2.42 0.06 9.19
N VAL A 48 3.40 0.96 9.30
CA VAL A 48 4.26 1.07 10.49
C VAL A 48 3.43 1.47 11.71
N GLU A 49 2.44 2.35 11.55
CA GLU A 49 1.47 2.66 12.61
C GLU A 49 0.64 1.42 12.99
N LEU A 50 0.22 0.59 12.03
CA LEU A 50 -0.48 -0.67 12.33
C LEU A 50 0.40 -1.67 13.09
N CYS A 51 1.71 -1.72 12.82
CA CYS A 51 2.66 -2.48 13.63
C CYS A 51 2.64 -2.02 15.10
N TYR A 52 2.63 -0.71 15.30
CA TYR A 52 2.57 -0.12 16.64
C TYR A 52 1.23 -0.39 17.33
N ASP A 53 0.12 -0.26 16.62
CA ASP A 53 -1.22 -0.51 17.17
C ASP A 53 -1.39 -1.97 17.60
N ARG A 54 -0.98 -2.92 16.75
CA ARG A 54 -1.00 -4.35 17.10
C ARG A 54 -0.10 -4.67 18.29
N TYR A 55 1.05 -4.01 18.37
CA TYR A 55 1.96 -4.17 19.50
C TYR A 55 1.37 -3.57 20.79
N LEU A 56 0.74 -2.39 20.71
CA LEU A 56 0.05 -1.74 21.83
C LEU A 56 -1.10 -2.59 22.37
N GLU A 57 -1.88 -3.23 21.51
CA GLU A 57 -2.98 -4.11 21.90
C GLU A 57 -2.49 -5.34 22.67
N ALA A 58 -1.31 -5.85 22.33
CA ALA A 58 -0.72 -7.03 22.97
C ALA A 58 0.10 -6.67 24.24
N GLU A 59 0.92 -5.61 24.18
CA GLU A 59 2.02 -5.32 25.10
C GLU A 59 2.11 -3.81 25.44
N ALA A 60 1.00 -3.22 25.91
CA ALA A 60 0.83 -1.77 26.06
C ALA A 60 1.90 -1.05 26.90
N GLU A 61 2.45 -1.67 27.95
CA GLU A 61 3.40 -1.03 28.87
C GLU A 61 4.81 -0.85 28.27
N ASP A 62 5.14 -1.70 27.28
CA ASP A 62 6.45 -1.78 26.63
C ASP A 62 6.46 -1.14 25.24
N ALA A 63 5.32 -0.65 24.76
CA ALA A 63 5.15 -0.02 23.45
C ALA A 63 5.77 1.41 23.38
N LYS A 64 7.09 1.49 23.53
CA LYS A 64 7.88 2.72 23.47
C LYS A 64 9.32 2.43 23.02
N GLY A 65 10.01 3.46 22.58
CA GLY A 65 11.41 3.39 22.15
C GLY A 65 11.59 3.64 20.67
N GLU A 66 12.82 3.48 20.21
CA GLU A 66 13.27 3.82 18.88
C GLU A 66 13.50 2.55 18.06
N VAL A 67 12.97 2.53 16.84
CA VAL A 67 13.37 1.57 15.82
C VAL A 67 14.25 2.31 14.82
N VAL A 68 15.55 2.01 14.82
CA VAL A 68 16.51 2.56 13.87
C VAL A 68 16.80 1.47 12.85
N VAL A 69 16.41 1.68 11.60
CA VAL A 69 16.62 0.71 10.52
C VAL A 69 17.69 1.24 9.57
N GLU A 70 18.67 0.41 9.29
CA GLU A 70 19.65 0.63 8.23
C GLU A 70 19.30 -0.25 7.02
N PHE A 71 19.43 0.30 5.82
CA PHE A 71 19.29 -0.44 4.58
C PHE A 71 20.22 0.11 3.49
N GLU A 72 20.58 -0.75 2.53
CA GLU A 72 21.27 -0.38 1.31
C GLU A 72 20.26 -0.21 0.18
N VAL A 73 20.48 0.75 -0.70
CA VAL A 73 19.70 0.89 -1.93
C VAL A 73 20.54 0.37 -3.09
N ALA A 74 20.03 -0.64 -3.77
CA ALA A 74 20.71 -1.30 -4.88
C ALA A 74 20.82 -0.38 -6.11
N GLU A 75 22.02 -0.35 -6.69
CA GLU A 75 22.26 0.33 -7.98
C GLU A 75 21.36 -0.25 -9.07
N LYS A 76 20.89 0.60 -10.00
CA LYS A 76 20.10 0.25 -11.19
C LYS A 76 18.71 -0.36 -10.95
N THR A 77 18.42 -0.89 -9.77
CA THR A 77 17.09 -1.42 -9.40
C THR A 77 16.38 -0.54 -8.38
N GLY A 78 17.12 0.24 -7.58
CA GLY A 78 16.56 1.06 -6.52
C GLY A 78 16.02 0.25 -5.34
N ALA A 79 16.15 -1.08 -5.35
CA ALA A 79 15.60 -1.96 -4.32
C ALA A 79 16.27 -1.73 -2.97
N LEU A 80 15.48 -1.71 -1.89
CA LEU A 80 16.00 -1.73 -0.54
C LEU A 80 16.49 -3.15 -0.21
N GLU A 81 17.78 -3.27 0.07
CA GLU A 81 18.48 -4.50 0.42
C GLU A 81 19.08 -4.39 1.81
N LYS A 82 19.38 -5.54 2.43
CA LYS A 82 20.03 -5.63 3.75
C LYS A 82 19.35 -4.79 4.84
N VAL A 83 18.02 -4.70 4.78
CA VAL A 83 17.21 -4.03 5.79
C VAL A 83 17.46 -4.71 7.14
N SER A 84 17.92 -3.94 8.13
CA SER A 84 18.24 -4.46 9.45
C SER A 84 18.09 -3.40 10.53
N VAL A 85 17.70 -3.83 11.74
CA VAL A 85 17.63 -2.95 12.91
C VAL A 85 19.04 -2.75 13.45
N VAL A 86 19.42 -1.49 13.69
CA VAL A 86 20.68 -1.13 14.36
C VAL A 86 20.42 -0.63 15.78
N SER A 87 21.48 -0.55 16.59
CA SER A 87 21.36 -0.13 17.99
C SER A 87 20.85 1.29 18.10
N ALA A 88 19.83 1.49 18.93
CA ALA A 88 19.34 2.79 19.35
C ALA A 88 19.71 3.06 20.81
N ASP A 89 19.64 4.31 21.25
CA ASP A 89 19.91 4.68 22.65
C ASP A 89 18.79 4.17 23.57
N ALA A 90 17.56 4.15 23.06
CA ALA A 90 16.39 3.61 23.74
C ALA A 90 15.63 2.66 22.79
N PRO A 91 16.11 1.41 22.58
CA PRO A 91 15.54 0.53 21.57
C PRO A 91 14.10 0.16 21.88
N ALA A 92 13.25 0.16 20.85
CA ALA A 92 11.91 -0.41 20.92
C ALA A 92 11.97 -1.94 21.07
N PRO A 93 10.88 -2.59 21.52
CA PRO A 93 10.82 -4.04 21.61
C PRO A 93 11.04 -4.74 20.26
N SER A 94 11.67 -5.92 20.29
CA SER A 94 12.06 -6.64 19.07
C SER A 94 10.88 -6.97 18.17
N GLY A 95 9.73 -7.37 18.72
CA GLY A 95 8.54 -7.68 17.92
C GLY A 95 7.98 -6.46 17.15
N LEU A 96 8.09 -5.26 17.73
CA LEU A 96 7.73 -4.03 17.03
C LEU A 96 8.76 -3.72 15.93
N ALA A 97 10.05 -3.85 16.24
CA ALA A 97 11.12 -3.60 15.30
C ALA A 97 11.07 -4.56 14.09
N GLU A 98 10.81 -5.85 14.32
CA GLU A 98 10.63 -6.88 13.28
C GLU A 98 9.46 -6.54 12.36
N CYS A 99 8.32 -6.13 12.91
CA CYS A 99 7.16 -5.71 12.13
C CYS A 99 7.48 -4.51 11.24
N VAL A 100 8.14 -3.48 11.79
CA VAL A 100 8.55 -2.30 11.03
C VAL A 100 9.50 -2.66 9.88
N THR A 101 10.50 -3.51 10.13
CA THR A 101 11.42 -3.92 9.06
C THR A 101 10.74 -4.71 7.95
N ALA A 102 9.74 -5.55 8.27
CA ALA A 102 8.99 -6.32 7.28
C ALA A 102 8.17 -5.42 6.33
N GLU A 103 7.71 -4.25 6.78
CA GLU A 103 6.97 -3.31 5.93
C GLU A 103 7.85 -2.61 4.87
N LEU A 104 9.17 -2.64 5.04
CA LEU A 104 10.13 -2.09 4.10
C LEU A 104 10.53 -3.09 2.99
N ASP A 105 10.19 -4.37 3.16
CA ASP A 105 10.52 -5.40 2.19
C ASP A 105 9.87 -5.11 0.83
N GLY A 106 10.67 -5.27 -0.23
CA GLY A 106 10.21 -5.08 -1.61
C GLY A 106 9.99 -3.63 -2.04
N LEU A 107 10.30 -2.65 -1.19
CA LEU A 107 10.37 -1.25 -1.61
C LEU A 107 11.53 -1.03 -2.59
N ALA A 108 11.32 -0.11 -3.53
CA ALA A 108 12.34 0.33 -4.47
C ALA A 108 12.15 1.80 -4.84
N LEU A 109 13.25 2.54 -4.99
CA LEU A 109 13.27 3.86 -5.62
C LEU A 109 12.96 3.73 -7.11
N ASP A 110 12.09 4.62 -7.61
CA ASP A 110 11.77 4.76 -9.02
C ASP A 110 11.79 6.25 -9.42
N PRO A 111 12.68 6.69 -10.32
CA PRO A 111 13.69 5.89 -11.04
C PRO A 111 14.85 5.41 -10.15
N PRO A 112 15.49 4.28 -10.51
CA PRO A 112 16.66 3.79 -9.80
C PRO A 112 17.88 4.68 -10.05
N ASP A 113 18.81 4.73 -9.08
CA ASP A 113 20.07 5.47 -9.18
C ASP A 113 21.21 4.60 -9.72
N ALA A 114 22.20 5.24 -10.35
CA ALA A 114 23.41 4.57 -10.81
C ALA A 114 24.34 4.15 -9.66
N ASN A 115 24.24 4.81 -8.51
CA ASN A 115 25.06 4.57 -7.34
C ASN A 115 24.30 3.76 -6.29
N ARG A 116 25.06 2.96 -5.55
CA ARG A 116 24.60 2.39 -4.29
C ARG A 116 24.56 3.48 -3.22
N ALA A 117 23.55 3.45 -2.37
CA ALA A 117 23.49 4.27 -1.17
C ALA A 117 23.24 3.41 0.07
N GLN A 118 23.60 3.95 1.22
CA GLN A 118 23.22 3.41 2.53
C GLN A 118 22.44 4.50 3.25
N ALA A 119 21.32 4.13 3.86
CA ALA A 119 20.46 5.04 4.57
C ALA A 119 20.06 4.44 5.92
N THR A 120 19.78 5.34 6.86
CA THR A 120 19.25 5.00 8.17
C THR A 120 17.97 5.80 8.38
N PHE A 121 16.91 5.13 8.84
CA PHE A 121 15.65 5.76 9.18
C PHE A 121 15.25 5.42 10.61
N THR A 122 14.77 6.41 11.35
CA THR A 122 14.44 6.26 12.77
C THR A 122 12.96 6.53 13.01
N TRP A 123 12.27 5.57 13.61
CA TRP A 123 10.93 5.74 14.15
C TRP A 123 10.98 5.83 15.67
N ASN A 124 10.32 6.86 16.21
CA ASN A 124 10.21 7.08 17.65
C ASN A 124 8.80 6.74 18.11
N PHE A 125 8.65 5.66 18.85
CA PHE A 125 7.39 5.21 19.43
C PHE A 125 7.28 5.71 20.87
N ALA A 126 6.19 6.38 21.19
CA ALA A 126 5.88 6.72 22.58
C ALA A 126 4.37 6.61 22.84
N PRO A 127 3.95 6.24 24.07
CA PRO A 127 2.55 6.20 24.42
C PRO A 127 1.89 7.57 24.15
N GLY A 128 0.85 7.58 23.32
CA GLY A 128 0.17 8.81 22.92
C GLY A 128 0.84 9.60 21.78
N SER A 129 1.95 9.13 21.22
CA SER A 129 2.65 9.76 20.08
C SER A 129 1.96 9.55 18.73
N ARG A 130 0.67 9.19 18.73
CA ARG A 130 -0.13 9.11 17.51
C ARG A 130 -0.01 10.46 16.79
N LYS A 131 0.81 10.52 15.73
CA LYS A 131 0.36 11.26 14.55
C LYS A 131 -0.94 10.55 14.23
N LYS A 132 -2.05 11.27 14.39
CA LYS A 132 -3.37 10.72 14.15
C LYS A 132 -3.31 10.13 12.75
N GLN A 133 -3.29 8.79 12.66
CA GLN A 133 -3.48 8.09 11.40
C GLN A 133 -4.60 8.82 10.68
N ALA A 134 -4.35 9.26 9.44
CA ALA A 134 -5.42 9.85 8.64
C ALA A 134 -6.55 8.82 8.70
N ALA A 135 -7.64 9.17 9.40
CA ALA A 135 -8.63 8.20 9.82
C ALA A 135 -8.99 7.38 8.59
N ASP A 136 -8.77 6.06 8.62
CA ASP A 136 -9.20 5.20 7.52
C ASP A 136 -10.67 5.55 7.31
N PRO A 137 -11.02 6.25 6.23
CA PRO A 137 -12.37 6.74 6.09
C PRO A 137 -13.33 5.55 5.95
N PHE A 138 -12.80 4.36 5.70
CA PHE A 138 -13.49 3.09 5.60
C PHE A 138 -13.37 2.21 6.84
N GLY A 139 -12.73 2.65 7.93
CA GLY A 139 -12.57 1.84 9.13
C GLY A 139 -13.92 1.42 9.74
N ALA A 140 -14.88 2.34 9.74
CA ALA A 140 -16.25 2.07 10.16
C ALA A 140 -16.97 1.08 9.21
N THR A 141 -16.80 1.26 7.90
CA THR A 141 -17.36 0.36 6.87
C THR A 141 -16.82 -1.05 7.00
N LYS A 142 -15.50 -1.19 7.07
CA LYS A 142 -14.81 -2.47 7.23
C LYS A 142 -15.27 -3.16 8.51
N LYS A 143 -15.37 -2.43 9.62
CA LYS A 143 -15.91 -2.95 10.88
C LYS A 143 -17.35 -3.43 10.72
N GLY A 144 -18.24 -2.67 10.09
CA GLY A 144 -19.64 -3.07 9.88
C GLY A 144 -19.78 -4.35 9.06
N VAL A 145 -18.98 -4.51 8.00
CA VAL A 145 -18.95 -5.73 7.18
C VAL A 145 -18.44 -6.92 8.01
N LEU A 146 -17.38 -6.76 8.79
CA LEU A 146 -16.82 -7.80 9.66
C LEU A 146 -17.75 -8.19 10.81
N ASP A 147 -18.42 -7.23 11.44
CA ASP A 147 -19.37 -7.45 12.53
C ASP A 147 -20.58 -8.26 12.04
N CYS A 148 -21.09 -7.95 10.84
CA CYS A 148 -22.18 -8.74 10.27
C CYS A 148 -21.74 -10.17 9.93
N TYR A 149 -20.57 -10.31 9.32
CA TYR A 149 -20.01 -11.61 8.98
C TYR A 149 -19.85 -12.50 10.22
N SER A 150 -19.27 -11.95 11.30
CA SER A 150 -19.09 -12.66 12.56
C SER A 150 -20.41 -13.17 13.13
N ARG A 151 -21.49 -12.39 12.99
CA ARG A 151 -22.84 -12.79 13.38
C ARG A 151 -23.38 -13.92 12.49
N HIS A 152 -23.20 -13.80 11.17
CA HIS A 152 -23.62 -14.84 10.23
C HIS A 152 -22.92 -16.18 10.47
N LEU A 153 -21.60 -16.16 10.69
CA LEU A 153 -20.86 -17.36 11.05
C LEU A 153 -21.36 -17.97 12.36
N ALA A 154 -21.64 -17.14 13.37
CA ALA A 154 -22.08 -17.62 14.67
C ALA A 154 -23.48 -18.25 14.63
N GLU A 155 -24.38 -17.69 13.83
CA GLU A 155 -25.82 -18.01 13.84
C GLU A 155 -26.27 -18.95 12.72
N VAL A 156 -25.61 -18.93 11.56
CA VAL A 156 -26.10 -19.60 10.34
C VAL A 156 -25.15 -20.69 9.87
N ASP A 157 -23.90 -20.35 9.58
CA ASP A 157 -22.94 -21.30 8.99
C ASP A 157 -21.51 -21.02 9.46
N ARG A 158 -21.01 -21.82 10.39
CA ARG A 158 -19.68 -21.68 11.01
C ARG A 158 -18.52 -22.04 10.08
N GLU A 159 -18.80 -22.75 9.00
CA GLU A 159 -17.80 -23.25 8.05
C GLU A 159 -17.82 -22.48 6.73
N ALA A 160 -18.70 -21.48 6.60
CA ALA A 160 -18.81 -20.67 5.39
C ALA A 160 -17.46 -20.05 4.99
N GLN A 161 -17.09 -20.27 3.73
CA GLN A 161 -15.95 -19.64 3.06
C GLN A 161 -16.41 -19.04 1.74
N GLY A 162 -15.59 -18.16 1.19
CA GLY A 162 -15.88 -17.49 -0.07
C GLY A 162 -15.05 -16.24 -0.28
N THR A 163 -15.47 -15.43 -1.23
CA THR A 163 -14.95 -14.10 -1.54
C THR A 163 -16.13 -13.24 -1.91
N LEU A 164 -16.18 -12.01 -1.41
CA LEU A 164 -17.14 -11.01 -1.84
C LEU A 164 -16.38 -9.97 -2.64
N THR A 165 -16.78 -9.74 -3.89
CA THR A 165 -16.26 -8.67 -4.74
C THR A 165 -17.38 -7.72 -5.14
N ILE A 166 -17.12 -6.43 -5.01
CA ILE A 166 -18.11 -5.37 -5.14
C ILE A 166 -17.47 -4.18 -5.80
N ASP A 167 -18.14 -3.65 -6.81
CA ASP A 167 -17.86 -2.36 -7.41
C ASP A 167 -18.77 -1.31 -6.76
N TYR A 168 -18.23 -0.14 -6.41
CA TYR A 168 -19.02 0.89 -5.72
C TYR A 168 -18.58 2.31 -6.09
N ALA A 169 -19.54 3.20 -6.29
CA ALA A 169 -19.30 4.63 -6.48
C ALA A 169 -19.72 5.42 -5.23
N MET A 170 -19.03 6.53 -4.98
CA MET A 170 -19.36 7.47 -3.92
C MET A 170 -20.01 8.68 -4.54
N ASN A 171 -20.95 9.29 -3.82
CA ASN A 171 -21.40 10.63 -4.11
C ASN A 171 -20.33 11.64 -3.63
N PRO A 172 -19.79 12.49 -4.52
CA PRO A 172 -18.75 13.47 -4.17
C PRO A 172 -19.23 14.59 -3.24
N GLU A 173 -20.53 14.88 -3.21
CA GLU A 173 -21.09 15.95 -2.38
C GLU A 173 -21.39 15.47 -0.95
N THR A 174 -21.89 14.24 -0.82
CA THR A 174 -22.36 13.70 0.47
C THR A 174 -21.37 12.74 1.10
N GLY A 175 -20.41 12.20 0.34
CA GLY A 175 -19.51 11.16 0.77
C GLY A 175 -20.18 9.83 1.10
N THR A 176 -21.45 9.66 0.75
CA THR A 176 -22.16 8.38 0.87
C THR A 176 -21.92 7.51 -0.35
N VAL A 177 -22.15 6.20 -0.22
CA VAL A 177 -22.18 5.31 -1.38
C VAL A 177 -23.36 5.68 -2.28
N SER A 178 -23.13 5.87 -3.58
CA SER A 178 -24.14 6.19 -4.60
C SER A 178 -24.56 4.97 -5.42
N THR A 179 -23.64 4.05 -5.66
CA THR A 179 -23.91 2.76 -6.30
C THR A 179 -23.08 1.66 -5.66
N ILE A 180 -23.67 0.46 -5.57
CA ILE A 180 -22.98 -0.80 -5.25
C ILE A 180 -23.45 -1.85 -6.23
N GLU A 181 -22.51 -2.57 -6.82
CA GLU A 181 -22.74 -3.69 -7.71
C GLU A 181 -21.88 -4.87 -7.26
N VAL A 182 -22.52 -5.99 -6.93
CA VAL A 182 -21.80 -7.23 -6.62
C VAL A 182 -21.27 -7.82 -7.91
N VAL A 183 -19.95 -8.06 -7.97
CA VAL A 183 -19.32 -8.68 -9.13
C VAL A 183 -19.48 -10.19 -8.99
N ALA A 184 -20.57 -10.71 -9.54
CA ALA A 184 -20.99 -12.10 -9.38
C ALA A 184 -19.90 -13.11 -9.78
N ASP A 185 -19.20 -12.87 -10.89
CA ASP A 185 -18.13 -13.75 -11.41
C ASP A 185 -16.92 -13.89 -10.49
N HIS A 186 -16.80 -13.01 -9.48
CA HIS A 186 -15.72 -13.01 -8.49
C HIS A 186 -16.22 -13.19 -7.06
N THR A 187 -17.54 -13.36 -6.88
CA THR A 187 -18.17 -13.53 -5.57
C THR A 187 -18.55 -14.98 -5.36
N THR A 188 -17.94 -15.61 -4.36
CA THR A 188 -18.26 -16.96 -3.88
C THR A 188 -18.81 -16.96 -2.44
N ALA A 189 -18.93 -15.78 -1.81
CA ALA A 189 -19.51 -15.64 -0.49
C ALA A 189 -21.00 -16.04 -0.47
N PRO A 190 -21.51 -16.62 0.65
CA PRO A 190 -22.93 -16.93 0.79
C PRO A 190 -23.82 -15.69 0.63
N GLU A 191 -25.00 -15.86 0.03
CA GLU A 191 -25.93 -14.77 -0.29
C GLU A 191 -26.24 -13.86 0.92
N ALA A 192 -26.43 -14.46 2.10
CA ALA A 192 -26.68 -13.71 3.34
C ALA A 192 -25.48 -12.84 3.78
N VAL A 193 -24.24 -13.28 3.51
CA VAL A 193 -23.03 -12.48 3.73
C VAL A 193 -22.97 -11.33 2.72
N VAL A 194 -23.29 -11.61 1.46
CA VAL A 194 -23.35 -10.59 0.39
C VAL A 194 -24.37 -9.50 0.73
N GLN A 195 -25.58 -9.88 1.12
CA GLN A 195 -26.65 -8.95 1.46
C GLN A 195 -26.23 -8.05 2.63
N CYS A 196 -25.73 -8.64 3.70
CA CYS A 196 -25.40 -7.85 4.87
C CYS A 196 -24.19 -6.94 4.68
N ALA A 197 -23.16 -7.39 3.96
CA ALA A 197 -22.02 -6.56 3.60
C ALA A 197 -22.45 -5.36 2.74
N THR A 198 -23.39 -5.58 1.81
CA THR A 198 -23.97 -4.53 0.98
C THR A 198 -24.72 -3.50 1.83
N GLU A 199 -25.52 -3.94 2.80
CA GLU A 199 -26.23 -3.04 3.73
C GLU A 199 -25.25 -2.22 4.58
N ALA A 200 -24.20 -2.85 5.12
CA ALA A 200 -23.17 -2.16 5.91
C ALA A 200 -22.42 -1.10 5.08
N LEU A 201 -22.13 -1.40 3.81
CA LEU A 201 -21.52 -0.46 2.87
C LEU A 201 -22.44 0.72 2.55
N MET A 202 -23.72 0.46 2.28
CA MET A 202 -24.71 1.51 2.00
C MET A 202 -24.93 2.44 3.21
N ALA A 203 -24.84 1.90 4.42
CA ALA A 203 -24.93 2.68 5.67
C ALA A 203 -23.66 3.49 5.96
N SER A 204 -22.58 3.27 5.22
CA SER A 204 -21.32 3.96 5.43
C SER A 204 -21.24 5.28 4.68
N ALA A 205 -20.71 6.29 5.37
CA ALA A 205 -20.35 7.57 4.79
C ALA A 205 -18.87 7.85 5.05
N ILE A 206 -18.16 8.29 4.02
CA ILE A 206 -16.83 8.89 4.17
C ILE A 206 -16.96 10.42 4.20
N PRO A 207 -16.03 11.14 4.84
CA PRO A 207 -15.99 12.60 4.76
C PRO A 207 -15.96 13.06 3.29
N ALA A 208 -16.77 14.06 2.94
CA ALA A 208 -16.93 14.51 1.55
C ALA A 208 -15.59 15.00 0.94
N ASP A 209 -14.73 15.62 1.75
CA ASP A 209 -13.38 16.07 1.38
C ASP A 209 -12.40 14.91 1.06
N LYS A 210 -12.80 13.66 1.34
CA LYS A 210 -12.02 12.45 1.03
C LYS A 210 -12.53 11.68 -0.18
N VAL A 211 -13.61 12.14 -0.82
CA VAL A 211 -14.23 11.41 -1.94
C VAL A 211 -13.43 11.49 -3.22
N GLU A 212 -12.82 12.65 -3.55
CA GLU A 212 -11.97 12.77 -4.74
C GLU A 212 -10.71 11.92 -4.63
N GLU A 213 -10.04 11.94 -3.46
CA GLU A 213 -8.89 11.07 -3.16
C GLU A 213 -9.25 9.59 -3.38
N ARG A 214 -10.42 9.18 -2.87
CA ARG A 214 -10.97 7.83 -3.04
C ARG A 214 -11.28 7.50 -4.50
N ASN A 215 -11.90 8.41 -5.25
CA ASN A 215 -12.25 8.18 -6.64
C ASN A 215 -11.00 8.15 -7.55
N ALA A 216 -9.96 8.92 -7.23
CA ALA A 216 -8.68 8.92 -7.94
C ALA A 216 -7.90 7.60 -7.78
N GLN A 217 -8.09 6.89 -6.66
CA GLN A 217 -7.52 5.56 -6.43
C GLN A 217 -8.22 4.44 -7.24
N GLY A 218 -9.22 4.78 -8.04
CA GLY A 218 -9.87 3.88 -8.99
C GLY A 218 -10.77 2.83 -8.34
N ARG A 219 -11.18 1.87 -9.18
CA ARG A 219 -12.03 0.75 -8.80
C ARG A 219 -11.31 -0.13 -7.78
N ARG A 220 -11.85 -0.25 -6.57
CA ARG A 220 -11.29 -1.09 -5.51
C ARG A 220 -12.06 -2.40 -5.42
N THR A 221 -11.36 -3.51 -5.66
CA THR A 221 -11.82 -4.85 -5.34
C THR A 221 -11.58 -5.09 -3.85
N PHE A 222 -12.65 -5.23 -3.07
CA PHE A 222 -12.52 -5.87 -1.77
C PHE A 222 -12.48 -7.37 -2.01
N THR A 223 -11.47 -8.05 -1.45
CA THR A 223 -11.36 -9.50 -1.45
C THR A 223 -11.24 -9.92 -0.01
N LEU A 224 -12.35 -10.40 0.55
CA LEU A 224 -12.37 -11.00 1.87
C LEU A 224 -12.10 -12.50 1.70
N ARG A 225 -10.99 -12.99 2.27
CA ARG A 225 -10.72 -14.42 2.42
C ARG A 225 -11.01 -14.80 3.87
N PHE A 226 -11.67 -15.94 4.05
CA PHE A 226 -12.23 -16.33 5.33
C PHE A 226 -11.59 -17.61 5.86
N GLU A 227 -11.36 -17.66 7.17
CA GLU A 227 -11.03 -18.89 7.90
C GLU A 227 -12.23 -19.31 8.76
N PRO A 228 -12.43 -20.63 9.00
CA PRO A 228 -13.53 -21.13 9.83
C PRO A 228 -13.51 -20.52 11.24
N TYR A 229 -14.69 -20.26 11.80
CA TYR A 229 -14.80 -19.75 13.17
C TYR A 229 -14.22 -20.76 14.17
N GLN A 230 -13.14 -20.37 14.86
CA GLN A 230 -12.68 -21.07 16.04
C GLN A 230 -13.34 -20.46 17.26
N ALA A 231 -14.15 -21.25 17.96
CA ALA A 231 -14.72 -20.81 19.22
C ALA A 231 -13.61 -20.40 20.20
N PRO A 232 -13.79 -19.33 20.99
CA PRO A 232 -12.87 -18.99 22.06
C PRO A 232 -12.63 -20.22 22.92
N ALA A 233 -11.37 -20.48 23.27
CA ALA A 233 -11.05 -21.53 24.23
C ALA A 233 -11.90 -21.30 25.51
N PRO A 234 -12.46 -22.36 26.11
CA PRO A 234 -13.18 -22.21 27.36
C PRO A 234 -12.25 -21.51 28.36
N ALA A 235 -12.75 -20.47 29.02
CA ALA A 235 -12.01 -19.82 30.08
C ALA A 235 -11.73 -20.87 31.15
N ASP A 236 -10.45 -21.16 31.40
CA ASP A 236 -10.04 -22.03 32.49
C ASP A 236 -10.57 -21.44 33.80
N GLY A 237 -11.56 -22.13 34.38
CA GLY A 237 -12.22 -21.76 35.64
C GLY A 237 -11.52 -22.34 36.85
#